data_AF-A0A9X2D399-F1
#
_entry.id   AF-A0A9X2D399-F1
#
_cell.length_a   1.000
_cell.length_b   1.000
_cell.length_c   1.000
_cell.angle_alpha   90.00
_cell.angle_beta   90.00
_cell.angle_gamma   90.00
#
_symmetry.space_group_name_H-M   'P 1'
#
loop_
_entity.id
_entity.type
_entity.pdbx_description
1 polymer ?
#
loop_
_entity_poly.entity_id
_entity_poly.type
_entity_poly.pdbx_seq_one_letter_code
_entity_poly.pdbx_strand_id
1 'polypeptide(L)'
;MIKTEKIKLPFGLNENNIIVHITNVEGGEECNCICLDCKMPLIAVKGRIKQHHFRHKNINECKGGLESSIHLAAKQMIMEKKKITLPTYVCTAFASDSRGLKHTEDEIFLRNSKIIYFDSVEKEKKLHGMKADLVAHKEGIPLIIEIFYSHKVDDQKIAKIKNANISAIEINLSELKQKDVKNPEAFWCYINNSNHVQWLYNAKANERLYPKLVTRLSVKIQGREKKYYEHKEQAKLELAQALKIFKMLRNKRYIPLSSKRLKLNPVWEMYGENYYTFNELPHFLNLYVPDGDWIFCCDRRIWQAIIYDSFICNNYREPFFFIWEVVSQITVQCGEHRCVKRIRELSQYYPDLVPPEFLDYMPSYSITLQAYFNHLCELGMLEFTVDDRQHVQNMRYKIISITPTTTLEV
;
A
#
# COMPACT_ATOMS: atom_id res chain seq x y z
N MET A 1 -4.19 25.19 -21.89
CA MET A 1 -5.34 24.82 -21.03
C MET A 1 -6.58 24.68 -21.92
N ILE A 2 -7.03 23.46 -22.21
CA ILE A 2 -8.25 23.24 -22.98
C ILE A 2 -9.41 23.64 -22.05
N LYS A 3 -10.11 24.74 -22.35
CA LYS A 3 -11.37 25.08 -21.68
C LYS A 3 -12.29 23.87 -21.84
N THR A 4 -12.56 23.16 -20.76
CA THR A 4 -13.62 22.16 -20.73
C THR A 4 -14.92 22.91 -21.00
N GLU A 5 -15.43 22.75 -22.22
CA GLU A 5 -16.70 23.33 -22.62
C GLU A 5 -17.81 22.73 -21.76
N LYS A 6 -18.27 23.50 -20.75
CA LYS A 6 -19.38 23.10 -19.89
C LYS A 6 -20.61 22.82 -20.73
N ILE A 7 -21.30 21.72 -20.44
CA ILE A 7 -22.58 21.39 -21.04
C ILE A 7 -23.59 22.47 -20.64
N LYS A 8 -24.40 22.88 -21.61
CA LYS A 8 -25.57 23.73 -21.38
C LYS A 8 -26.85 22.91 -21.32
N LEU A 9 -27.90 23.47 -20.72
CA LEU A 9 -29.20 22.84 -20.49
C LEU A 9 -29.81 22.27 -21.80
N PRO A 10 -29.83 20.93 -22.02
CA PRO A 10 -30.25 20.35 -23.29
C PRO A 10 -31.72 19.93 -23.33
N PHE A 11 -32.36 19.78 -22.17
CA PHE A 11 -33.73 19.28 -22.03
C PHE A 11 -34.65 20.28 -21.32
N GLY A 12 -35.91 20.27 -21.72
CA GLY A 12 -37.01 21.04 -21.13
C GLY A 12 -38.29 20.19 -21.06
N LEU A 13 -39.32 20.67 -20.36
CA LEU A 13 -40.67 20.11 -20.44
C LEU A 13 -41.50 20.94 -21.41
N ASN A 14 -42.19 20.30 -22.36
CA ASN A 14 -43.15 20.98 -23.22
C ASN A 14 -44.51 21.16 -22.51
N GLU A 15 -45.46 21.79 -23.20
CA GLU A 15 -46.84 22.03 -22.74
C GLU A 15 -47.61 20.77 -22.32
N ASN A 16 -47.24 19.60 -22.87
CA ASN A 16 -47.86 18.30 -22.55
C ASN A 16 -47.16 17.59 -21.38
N ASN A 17 -46.27 18.27 -20.65
CA ASN A 17 -45.42 17.70 -19.60
C ASN A 17 -44.51 16.56 -20.07
N ILE A 18 -44.14 16.56 -21.35
CA ILE A 18 -43.21 15.60 -21.94
C ILE A 18 -41.81 16.21 -21.98
N ILE A 19 -40.81 15.43 -21.58
CA ILE A 19 -39.41 15.84 -21.66
C ILE A 19 -38.99 15.88 -23.13
N VAL A 20 -38.54 17.04 -23.60
CA VAL A 20 -38.11 17.28 -24.98
C VAL A 20 -36.67 17.76 -25.01
N HIS A 21 -35.94 17.33 -26.04
CA HIS A 21 -34.59 17.83 -26.33
C HIS A 21 -34.66 19.13 -27.14
N ILE A 22 -33.70 20.04 -26.92
CA ILE A 22 -33.63 21.35 -27.58
C ILE A 22 -33.65 21.30 -29.12
N THR A 23 -33.22 20.19 -29.72
CA THR A 23 -33.27 19.99 -31.18
C THR A 23 -34.69 19.82 -31.72
N ASN A 24 -35.63 19.38 -30.89
CA ASN A 24 -36.97 18.91 -31.29
C ASN A 24 -38.07 19.94 -30.99
N VAL A 25 -37.72 21.17 -30.60
CA VAL A 25 -38.66 22.25 -30.27
C VAL A 25 -38.46 23.43 -31.20
N GLU A 26 -39.41 24.36 -31.31
CA GLU A 26 -39.20 25.60 -32.06
C GLU A 26 -38.15 26.52 -31.41
N GLY A 27 -37.58 27.44 -32.21
CA GLY A 27 -36.59 28.40 -31.72
C GLY A 27 -37.21 29.54 -30.92
N GLY A 28 -36.49 30.06 -29.92
CA GLY A 28 -36.94 31.23 -29.16
C GLY A 28 -37.99 30.90 -28.09
N GLU A 29 -38.90 31.85 -27.83
CA GLU A 29 -39.95 31.70 -26.83
C GLU A 29 -41.08 30.78 -27.28
N GLU A 30 -41.24 30.58 -28.60
CA GLU A 30 -42.25 29.70 -29.20
C GLU A 30 -42.06 28.22 -28.85
N CYS A 31 -40.93 27.85 -28.24
CA CYS A 31 -40.75 26.50 -27.71
C CYS A 31 -41.74 26.14 -26.59
N ASN A 32 -42.34 27.14 -25.91
CA ASN A 32 -43.27 26.96 -24.78
C ASN A 32 -42.77 25.97 -23.72
N CYS A 33 -41.44 25.88 -23.55
CA CYS A 33 -40.81 24.93 -22.65
C CYS A 33 -40.62 25.52 -21.26
N ILE A 34 -40.66 24.66 -20.23
CA ILE A 34 -40.34 25.02 -18.85
C ILE A 34 -39.18 24.19 -18.30
N CYS A 35 -38.48 24.73 -17.31
CA CYS A 35 -37.36 24.04 -16.66
C CYS A 35 -37.83 22.84 -15.86
N LEU A 36 -37.09 21.73 -15.92
CA LEU A 36 -37.40 20.51 -15.16
C LEU A 36 -37.25 20.68 -13.65
N ASP A 37 -36.37 21.59 -13.22
CA ASP A 37 -36.08 21.89 -11.82
C ASP A 37 -37.02 22.99 -11.29
N CYS A 38 -36.77 24.25 -11.66
CA CYS A 38 -37.49 25.41 -11.10
C CYS A 38 -38.86 25.72 -11.72
N LYS A 39 -39.28 24.96 -12.75
CA LYS A 39 -40.55 25.15 -13.49
C LYS A 39 -40.71 26.52 -14.19
N MET A 40 -39.67 27.34 -14.24
CA MET A 40 -39.72 28.64 -14.92
C MET A 40 -39.65 28.50 -16.45
N PRO A 41 -40.22 29.45 -17.22
CA PRO A 41 -40.17 29.45 -18.68
C PRO A 41 -38.74 29.47 -19.24
N LEU A 42 -38.54 28.72 -20.32
CA LEU A 42 -37.30 28.60 -21.06
C LEU A 42 -37.41 29.26 -22.45
N ILE A 43 -36.27 29.66 -22.98
CA ILE A 43 -36.06 30.14 -24.34
C ILE A 43 -35.15 29.13 -25.04
N ALA A 44 -35.58 28.62 -26.19
CA ALA A 44 -34.78 27.72 -27.01
C ALA A 44 -33.72 28.51 -27.81
N VAL A 45 -32.47 28.48 -27.36
CA VAL A 45 -31.35 29.16 -28.04
C VAL A 45 -30.72 28.19 -29.04
N LYS A 46 -31.01 28.40 -30.31
CA LYS A 46 -30.45 27.64 -31.44
C LYS A 46 -29.44 28.49 -32.20
N GLY A 47 -28.35 27.90 -32.66
CA GLY A 47 -27.28 28.64 -33.31
C GLY A 47 -26.37 27.73 -34.12
N ARG A 48 -25.75 28.28 -35.16
CA ARG A 48 -24.89 27.51 -36.09
C ARG A 48 -23.51 27.16 -35.51
N ILE A 49 -23.05 27.91 -34.50
CA ILE A 49 -21.69 27.81 -33.94
C ILE A 49 -21.70 27.32 -32.49
N LYS A 50 -22.61 27.82 -31.66
CA LYS A 50 -22.70 27.44 -30.24
C LYS A 50 -23.71 26.31 -30.04
N GLN A 51 -23.45 25.43 -29.07
CA GLN A 51 -24.36 24.35 -28.68
C GLN A 51 -25.80 24.86 -28.50
N HIS A 52 -26.76 24.18 -29.12
CA HIS A 52 -28.18 24.40 -28.87
C HIS A 52 -28.47 24.17 -27.39
N HIS A 53 -29.15 25.10 -26.73
CA HIS A 53 -29.50 24.97 -25.32
C HIS A 53 -30.76 25.74 -24.98
N PHE A 54 -31.39 25.34 -23.89
CA PHE A 54 -32.38 26.17 -23.21
C PHE A 54 -31.70 27.20 -22.32
N ARG A 55 -32.28 28.40 -22.28
CA ARG A 55 -31.91 29.46 -21.35
C ARG A 55 -33.16 29.90 -20.59
N HIS A 56 -33.04 30.21 -19.31
CA HIS A 56 -34.18 30.77 -18.56
C HIS A 56 -34.57 32.12 -19.14
N LYS A 57 -35.89 32.38 -19.24
CA LYS A 57 -36.40 33.67 -19.73
C LYS A 57 -36.01 34.82 -18.79
N ASN A 58 -36.01 34.57 -17.48
CA ASN A 58 -35.51 35.50 -16.48
C ASN A 58 -34.00 35.27 -16.26
N ILE A 59 -33.24 36.34 -15.99
CA ILE A 59 -31.77 36.37 -15.93
C ILE A 59 -31.17 35.39 -14.88
N ASN A 60 -31.97 34.93 -13.91
CA ASN A 60 -31.51 33.99 -12.89
C ASN A 60 -31.53 32.54 -13.41
N GLU A 61 -30.36 32.02 -13.78
CA GLU A 61 -30.16 30.58 -13.99
C GLU A 61 -30.38 29.82 -12.67
N CYS A 62 -31.19 28.75 -12.69
CA CYS A 62 -31.33 27.88 -11.53
C CYS A 62 -30.10 26.99 -11.36
N LYS A 63 -29.63 26.83 -10.11
CA LYS A 63 -28.41 26.05 -9.81
C LYS A 63 -28.54 24.57 -10.15
N GLY A 64 -29.74 23.98 -10.01
CA GLY A 64 -30.00 22.55 -10.20
C GLY A 64 -30.49 22.16 -11.60
N GLY A 65 -30.84 23.13 -12.46
CA GLY A 65 -31.55 22.88 -13.71
C GLY A 65 -30.87 21.86 -14.63
N LEU A 66 -29.54 21.94 -14.78
CA LEU A 66 -28.80 21.02 -15.63
C LEU A 66 -28.84 19.59 -15.08
N GLU A 67 -28.47 19.40 -13.82
CA GLU A 67 -28.45 18.08 -13.18
C GLU A 67 -29.82 17.42 -13.21
N SER A 68 -30.86 18.13 -12.77
CA SER A 68 -32.23 17.61 -12.78
C SER A 68 -32.70 17.27 -14.20
N SER A 69 -32.36 18.09 -15.20
CA SER A 69 -32.72 17.83 -16.60
C SER A 69 -32.07 16.56 -17.14
N ILE A 70 -30.77 16.35 -16.88
CA ILE A 70 -30.01 15.18 -17.33
C ILE A 70 -30.55 13.92 -16.64
N HIS A 71 -30.78 13.99 -15.33
CA HIS A 71 -31.26 12.87 -14.54
C HIS A 71 -32.66 12.41 -14.97
N LEU A 72 -33.60 13.36 -15.10
CA LEU A 72 -34.97 13.07 -15.52
C LEU A 72 -35.05 12.62 -16.98
N ALA A 73 -34.25 13.21 -17.88
CA ALA A 73 -34.18 12.76 -19.27
C ALA A 73 -33.64 11.32 -19.36
N ALA A 74 -32.57 10.98 -18.64
CA ALA A 74 -32.03 9.62 -18.62
C ALA A 74 -33.06 8.61 -18.09
N LYS A 75 -33.78 8.95 -17.01
CA LYS A 75 -34.88 8.13 -16.48
C LYS A 75 -35.93 7.85 -17.54
N GLN A 76 -36.39 8.90 -18.21
CA GLN A 76 -37.42 8.81 -19.25
C GLN A 76 -36.96 7.92 -20.42
N MET A 77 -35.73 8.09 -20.90
CA MET A 77 -35.21 7.26 -22.00
C MET A 77 -35.13 5.77 -21.63
N ILE A 78 -34.70 5.44 -20.41
CA ILE A 78 -34.64 4.04 -19.96
C ILE A 78 -36.05 3.46 -19.85
N MET A 79 -37.03 4.23 -19.37
CA MET A 79 -38.43 3.82 -19.29
C MET A 79 -39.04 3.57 -20.67
N GLU A 80 -38.76 4.43 -21.66
CA GLU A 80 -39.26 4.30 -23.03
C GLU A 80 -38.61 3.14 -23.77
N LYS A 81 -37.28 3.04 -23.70
CA LYS A 81 -36.52 2.02 -24.45
C LYS A 81 -36.59 0.64 -23.80
N LYS A 82 -36.92 0.56 -22.51
CA LYS A 82 -37.01 -0.66 -21.68
C LYS A 82 -35.84 -1.61 -21.91
N LYS A 83 -34.62 -1.09 -22.01
CA LYS A 83 -33.42 -1.90 -22.19
C LYS A 83 -32.20 -1.21 -21.62
N ILE A 84 -31.18 -1.98 -21.27
CA ILE A 84 -29.85 -1.46 -20.93
C ILE A 84 -28.76 -2.44 -21.35
N THR A 85 -27.57 -1.95 -21.67
CA THR A 85 -26.37 -2.79 -21.85
C THR A 85 -25.67 -2.96 -20.50
N LEU A 86 -25.75 -4.15 -19.93
CA LEU A 86 -25.05 -4.49 -18.68
C LEU A 86 -23.55 -4.68 -18.94
N PRO A 87 -22.68 -4.23 -18.03
CA PRO A 87 -21.24 -4.42 -18.14
C PRO A 87 -20.83 -5.83 -17.67
N THR A 88 -19.61 -6.22 -18.02
CA THR A 88 -18.92 -7.38 -17.45
C THR A 88 -19.00 -7.35 -15.91
N TYR A 89 -19.13 -8.52 -15.28
CA TYR A 89 -19.14 -8.64 -13.82
C TYR A 89 -18.15 -9.71 -13.37
N VAL A 90 -17.27 -9.32 -12.45
CA VAL A 90 -16.35 -10.21 -11.74
C VAL A 90 -16.85 -10.32 -10.31
N CYS A 91 -17.12 -11.53 -9.86
CA CYS A 91 -17.44 -11.79 -8.46
C CYS A 91 -16.11 -12.00 -7.71
N THR A 92 -15.93 -11.32 -6.59
CA THR A 92 -14.70 -11.40 -5.80
C THR A 92 -15.02 -11.66 -4.34
N ALA A 93 -14.39 -12.68 -3.77
CA ALA A 93 -14.39 -12.95 -2.33
C ALA A 93 -13.09 -12.42 -1.70
N PHE A 94 -13.20 -11.94 -0.46
CA PHE A 94 -12.09 -11.40 0.32
C PHE A 94 -12.08 -12.06 1.70
N ALA A 95 -10.90 -12.38 2.21
CA ALA A 95 -10.69 -12.88 3.56
C ALA A 95 -9.26 -12.55 4.01
N SER A 96 -9.01 -12.53 5.32
CA SER A 96 -7.67 -12.35 5.87
C SER A 96 -7.20 -13.63 6.54
N ASP A 97 -5.90 -13.88 6.51
CA ASP A 97 -5.31 -14.93 7.35
C ASP A 97 -5.10 -14.44 8.80
N SER A 98 -4.67 -15.34 9.68
CA SER A 98 -4.32 -15.07 11.09
C SER A 98 -3.28 -13.96 11.29
N ARG A 99 -2.54 -13.57 10.25
CA ARG A 99 -1.54 -12.49 10.29
C ARG A 99 -2.09 -11.17 9.77
N GLY A 100 -3.39 -11.11 9.43
CA GLY A 100 -4.03 -9.94 8.86
C GLY A 100 -3.71 -9.69 7.38
N LEU A 101 -3.04 -10.63 6.69
CA LEU A 101 -2.78 -10.49 5.27
C LEU A 101 -4.07 -10.74 4.49
N LYS A 102 -4.44 -9.79 3.63
CA LYS A 102 -5.65 -9.89 2.79
C LYS A 102 -5.41 -10.80 1.60
N HIS A 103 -6.37 -11.68 1.34
CA HIS A 103 -6.39 -12.63 0.24
C HIS A 103 -7.69 -12.48 -0.55
N THR A 104 -7.61 -12.77 -1.85
CA THR A 104 -8.76 -12.68 -2.77
C THR A 104 -8.86 -13.93 -3.64
N GLU A 105 -10.10 -14.24 -4.02
CA GLU A 105 -10.44 -15.17 -5.09
C GLU A 105 -11.53 -14.54 -5.95
N ASP A 106 -11.39 -14.61 -7.26
CA ASP A 106 -12.29 -13.98 -8.20
C ASP A 106 -12.65 -14.91 -9.37
N GLU A 107 -13.85 -14.72 -9.91
CA GLU A 107 -14.29 -15.43 -11.11
C GLU A 107 -15.25 -14.54 -11.91
N ILE A 108 -15.06 -14.55 -13.23
CA ILE A 108 -15.88 -13.79 -14.17
C ILE A 108 -17.27 -14.44 -14.25
N PHE A 109 -18.30 -13.73 -13.79
CA PHE A 109 -19.69 -14.18 -13.87
C PHE A 109 -20.34 -13.79 -15.21
N LEU A 110 -20.02 -12.60 -15.71
CA LEU A 110 -20.51 -12.08 -16.98
C LEU A 110 -19.32 -11.55 -17.77
N ARG A 111 -18.90 -12.26 -18.82
CA ARG A 111 -17.62 -12.00 -19.53
C ARG A 111 -17.68 -10.83 -20.51
N ASN A 112 -18.83 -10.59 -21.12
CA ASN A 112 -19.04 -9.54 -22.13
C ASN A 112 -20.24 -8.67 -21.75
N SER A 113 -20.28 -7.46 -22.32
CA SER A 113 -21.44 -6.59 -22.23
C SER A 113 -22.68 -7.30 -22.80
N LYS A 114 -23.81 -7.24 -22.08
CA LYS A 114 -25.06 -7.92 -22.48
C LYS A 114 -26.22 -6.94 -22.48
N ILE A 115 -26.89 -6.79 -23.63
CA ILE A 115 -28.15 -6.06 -23.70
C ILE A 115 -29.25 -6.90 -23.03
N ILE A 116 -29.98 -6.28 -22.10
CA ILE A 116 -31.18 -6.84 -21.49
C ILE A 116 -32.39 -5.98 -21.86
N TYR A 117 -33.51 -6.64 -22.16
CA TYR A 117 -34.80 -6.00 -22.38
C TYR A 117 -35.70 -6.28 -21.18
N PHE A 118 -36.43 -5.28 -20.73
CA PHE A 118 -37.30 -5.30 -19.57
C PHE A 118 -38.77 -5.33 -19.97
N ASP A 119 -39.59 -5.99 -19.17
CA ASP A 119 -41.03 -6.06 -19.40
C ASP A 119 -41.70 -4.76 -18.88
N SER A 120 -41.21 -4.24 -17.74
CA SER A 120 -41.61 -2.96 -17.16
C SER A 120 -40.44 -2.20 -16.55
N VAL A 121 -40.57 -0.87 -16.47
CA VAL A 121 -39.63 0.03 -15.79
C VAL A 121 -40.43 1.08 -15.04
N GLU A 122 -40.18 1.22 -13.75
CA GLU A 122 -40.86 2.17 -12.85
C GLU A 122 -39.87 3.19 -12.30
N LYS A 123 -40.25 4.47 -12.26
CA LYS A 123 -39.41 5.55 -11.68
C LYS A 123 -39.72 5.80 -10.20
N GLU A 124 -38.71 6.21 -9.45
CA GLU A 124 -38.82 6.74 -8.08
C GLU A 124 -39.49 5.80 -7.07
N LYS A 125 -39.28 4.49 -7.22
CA LYS A 125 -39.89 3.48 -6.36
C LYS A 125 -39.23 3.44 -4.99
N LYS A 126 -40.03 3.55 -3.93
CA LYS A 126 -39.59 3.25 -2.55
C LYS A 126 -39.68 1.74 -2.34
N LEU A 127 -38.58 1.11 -1.95
CA LEU A 127 -38.51 -0.32 -1.64
C LEU A 127 -37.45 -0.57 -0.57
N HIS A 128 -37.72 -1.49 0.36
CA HIS A 128 -36.75 -1.95 1.37
C HIS A 128 -36.01 -0.79 2.11
N GLY A 129 -36.73 0.28 2.44
CA GLY A 129 -36.16 1.43 3.16
C GLY A 129 -35.21 2.34 2.34
N MET A 130 -35.23 2.23 1.00
CA MET A 130 -34.51 3.10 0.07
C MET A 130 -35.42 3.59 -1.06
N LYS A 131 -35.07 4.73 -1.67
CA LYS A 131 -35.69 5.23 -2.91
C LYS A 131 -34.74 4.94 -4.06
N ALA A 132 -35.17 4.12 -5.01
CA ALA A 132 -34.43 3.85 -6.23
C ALA A 132 -34.84 4.85 -7.33
N ASP A 133 -33.89 5.24 -8.17
CA ASP A 133 -34.18 6.07 -9.35
C ASP A 133 -35.11 5.37 -10.32
N LEU A 134 -34.78 4.12 -10.64
CA LEU A 134 -35.58 3.23 -11.47
C LEU A 134 -35.53 1.81 -10.92
N VAL A 135 -36.64 1.09 -11.10
CA VAL A 135 -36.71 -0.37 -10.91
C VAL A 135 -37.25 -0.99 -12.20
N ALA A 136 -36.40 -1.75 -12.87
CA ALA A 136 -36.75 -2.47 -14.09
C ALA A 136 -37.02 -3.95 -13.77
N HIS A 137 -38.04 -4.54 -14.38
CA HIS A 137 -38.38 -5.96 -14.16
C HIS A 137 -38.21 -6.76 -15.44
N LYS A 138 -37.59 -7.94 -15.31
CA LYS A 138 -37.54 -8.97 -16.35
C LYS A 138 -37.97 -10.31 -15.77
N GLU A 139 -39.06 -10.89 -16.27
CA GLU A 139 -39.63 -12.15 -15.80
C GLU A 139 -39.87 -12.14 -14.28
N GLY A 140 -40.39 -11.01 -13.77
CA GLY A 140 -40.61 -10.78 -12.34
C GLY A 140 -39.34 -10.49 -11.52
N ILE A 141 -38.14 -10.57 -12.10
CA ILE A 141 -36.87 -10.30 -11.42
C ILE A 141 -36.55 -8.80 -11.51
N PRO A 142 -36.41 -8.09 -10.36
CA PRO A 142 -36.08 -6.67 -10.36
C PRO A 142 -34.58 -6.41 -10.56
N LEU A 143 -34.28 -5.30 -11.25
CA LEU A 143 -32.98 -4.64 -11.32
C LEU A 143 -33.15 -3.17 -10.91
N ILE A 144 -32.41 -2.75 -9.88
CA ILE A 144 -32.31 -1.35 -9.50
C ILE A 144 -31.34 -0.66 -10.46
N ILE A 145 -31.73 0.51 -10.96
CA ILE A 145 -30.87 1.33 -11.82
C ILE A 145 -30.80 2.71 -11.17
N GLU A 146 -29.60 3.09 -10.75
CA GLU A 146 -29.28 4.39 -10.17
C GLU A 146 -28.56 5.26 -11.21
N ILE A 147 -28.79 6.57 -11.17
CA ILE A 147 -28.12 7.51 -12.09
C ILE A 147 -27.26 8.47 -11.28
N PHE A 148 -25.96 8.45 -11.56
CA PHE A 148 -24.98 9.32 -10.96
C PHE A 148 -24.64 10.48 -11.90
N TYR A 149 -24.94 11.71 -11.49
CA TYR A 149 -24.43 12.91 -12.14
C TYR A 149 -23.49 13.69 -11.20
N SER A 150 -24.02 14.18 -10.07
CA SER A 150 -23.21 14.87 -9.05
C SER A 150 -22.84 13.99 -7.87
N HIS A 151 -23.70 13.02 -7.52
CA HIS A 151 -23.53 12.16 -6.34
C HIS A 151 -23.64 10.67 -6.68
N LYS A 152 -22.61 9.92 -6.29
CA LYS A 152 -22.62 8.45 -6.35
C LYS A 152 -23.52 7.89 -5.26
N VAL A 153 -24.00 6.68 -5.46
CA VAL A 153 -24.67 5.87 -4.44
C VAL A 153 -23.69 5.63 -3.28
N ASP A 154 -24.11 5.99 -2.07
CA ASP A 154 -23.31 5.82 -0.85
C ASP A 154 -23.32 4.38 -0.30
N ASP A 155 -22.41 4.13 0.63
CA ASP A 155 -22.26 2.82 1.27
C ASP A 155 -23.52 2.38 2.05
N GLN A 156 -24.29 3.31 2.60
CA GLN A 156 -25.51 2.99 3.34
C GLN A 156 -26.59 2.43 2.41
N LYS A 157 -26.75 3.02 1.22
CA LYS A 157 -27.67 2.56 0.19
C LYS A 157 -27.18 1.25 -0.44
N ILE A 158 -25.88 1.10 -0.68
CA ILE A 158 -25.29 -0.19 -1.13
C ILE A 158 -25.59 -1.30 -0.11
N ALA A 159 -25.45 -1.03 1.19
CA ALA A 159 -25.79 -2.02 2.24
C ALA A 159 -27.27 -2.42 2.19
N LYS A 160 -28.19 -1.46 2.01
CA LYS A 160 -29.63 -1.76 1.83
C LYS A 160 -29.91 -2.60 0.60
N ILE A 161 -29.25 -2.32 -0.53
CA ILE A 161 -29.35 -3.11 -1.77
C ILE A 161 -28.92 -4.56 -1.52
N LYS A 162 -27.75 -4.76 -0.88
CA LYS A 162 -27.22 -6.08 -0.53
C LYS A 162 -28.16 -6.84 0.40
N ASN A 163 -28.67 -6.18 1.45
CA ASN A 163 -29.60 -6.78 2.41
C ASN A 163 -30.93 -7.18 1.77
N ALA A 164 -31.44 -6.40 0.81
CA ALA A 164 -32.62 -6.74 0.03
C ALA A 164 -32.36 -7.86 -1.00
N ASN A 165 -31.09 -8.22 -1.24
CA ASN A 165 -30.65 -9.17 -2.24
C ASN A 165 -31.18 -8.85 -3.66
N ILE A 166 -31.23 -7.58 -4.05
CA ILE A 166 -31.70 -7.13 -5.36
C ILE A 166 -30.52 -6.63 -6.19
N SER A 167 -30.38 -7.14 -7.42
CA SER A 167 -29.30 -6.68 -8.31
C SER A 167 -29.45 -5.19 -8.59
N ALA A 168 -28.33 -4.48 -8.63
CA ALA A 168 -28.32 -3.03 -8.83
C ALA A 168 -27.12 -2.59 -9.68
N ILE A 169 -27.38 -1.63 -10.57
CA ILE A 169 -26.36 -0.94 -11.36
C ILE A 169 -26.44 0.57 -11.13
N GLU A 170 -25.33 1.25 -11.36
CA GLU A 170 -25.25 2.70 -11.42
C GLU A 170 -24.76 3.12 -12.81
N ILE A 171 -25.45 4.08 -13.41
CA ILE A 171 -25.09 4.71 -14.69
C ILE A 171 -24.40 6.04 -14.37
N ASN A 172 -23.13 6.15 -14.73
CA ASN A 172 -22.32 7.34 -14.52
C ASN A 172 -22.48 8.32 -15.68
N LEU A 173 -23.09 9.48 -15.41
CA LEU A 173 -23.29 10.60 -16.32
C LEU A 173 -22.42 11.82 -15.95
N SER A 174 -21.56 11.72 -14.93
CA SER A 174 -20.76 12.85 -14.43
C SER A 174 -19.74 13.39 -15.45
N GLU A 175 -19.34 12.55 -16.42
CA GLU A 175 -18.35 12.89 -17.46
C GLU A 175 -18.95 13.23 -18.82
N LEU A 176 -20.26 13.53 -18.88
CA LEU A 176 -20.91 13.93 -20.13
C LEU A 176 -20.19 15.13 -20.76
N LYS A 177 -20.11 15.13 -22.10
CA LYS A 177 -19.60 16.25 -22.91
C LYS A 177 -20.69 16.76 -23.86
N GLN A 178 -20.49 17.93 -24.45
CA GLN A 178 -21.47 18.53 -25.37
C GLN A 178 -21.86 17.60 -26.53
N LYS A 179 -20.92 16.81 -27.06
CA LYS A 179 -21.16 15.83 -28.12
C LYS A 179 -22.13 14.70 -27.70
N ASP A 180 -22.17 14.38 -26.41
CA ASP A 180 -22.95 13.28 -25.86
C ASP A 180 -24.40 13.71 -25.61
N VAL A 181 -24.66 15.02 -25.50
CA VAL A 181 -26.01 15.61 -25.36
C VAL A 181 -26.39 16.44 -26.59
N LYS A 182 -25.81 16.15 -27.76
CA LYS A 182 -26.09 16.92 -29.00
C LYS A 182 -27.48 16.65 -29.57
N ASN A 183 -28.01 15.44 -29.34
CA ASN A 183 -29.32 14.97 -29.75
C ASN A 183 -29.73 13.77 -28.87
N PRO A 184 -31.01 13.35 -28.89
CA PRO A 184 -31.49 12.23 -28.08
C PRO A 184 -30.70 10.94 -28.31
N GLU A 185 -30.33 10.64 -29.56
CA GLU A 185 -29.63 9.39 -29.91
C GLU A 185 -28.22 9.34 -29.32
N ALA A 186 -27.47 10.43 -29.36
CA ALA A 186 -26.15 10.52 -28.74
C ALA A 186 -26.22 10.32 -27.23
N PHE A 187 -27.24 10.91 -26.59
CA PHE A 187 -27.45 10.79 -25.16
C PHE A 187 -27.82 9.35 -24.78
N TRP A 188 -28.68 8.71 -25.57
CA TRP A 188 -28.98 7.29 -25.42
C TRP A 188 -27.75 6.40 -25.59
N CYS A 189 -26.94 6.64 -26.61
CA CYS A 189 -25.71 5.88 -26.84
C CYS A 189 -24.75 5.99 -25.66
N TYR A 190 -24.68 7.15 -25.00
CA TYR A 190 -23.90 7.33 -23.79
C TYR A 190 -24.49 6.54 -22.61
N ILE A 191 -25.78 6.71 -22.32
CA ILE A 191 -26.50 5.99 -21.24
C ILE A 191 -26.37 4.47 -21.40
N ASN A 192 -26.52 3.97 -22.63
CA ASN A 192 -26.58 2.54 -22.95
C ASN A 192 -25.21 1.93 -23.30
N ASN A 193 -24.11 2.59 -22.93
CA ASN A 193 -22.76 2.09 -23.09
C ASN A 193 -22.29 1.45 -21.77
N SER A 194 -21.90 0.17 -21.83
CA SER A 194 -21.46 -0.56 -20.64
C SER A 194 -20.25 0.06 -19.94
N ASN A 195 -19.43 0.87 -20.62
CA ASN A 195 -18.29 1.54 -19.99
C ASN A 195 -18.70 2.62 -18.99
N HIS A 196 -19.96 3.09 -19.05
CA HIS A 196 -20.52 4.06 -18.11
C HIS A 196 -21.44 3.41 -17.08
N VAL A 197 -21.56 2.08 -17.11
CA VAL A 197 -22.41 1.32 -16.19
C VAL A 197 -21.51 0.52 -15.27
N GLN A 198 -21.81 0.53 -13.97
CA GLN A 198 -21.14 -0.32 -12.99
C GLN A 198 -22.13 -1.10 -12.15
N TRP A 199 -21.74 -2.30 -11.72
CA TRP A 199 -22.52 -3.10 -10.78
C TRP A 199 -22.29 -2.59 -9.36
N LEU A 200 -23.37 -2.24 -8.66
CA LEU A 200 -23.35 -2.00 -7.22
C LEU A 200 -23.49 -3.31 -6.45
N TYR A 201 -24.29 -4.23 -6.99
CA TYR A 201 -24.49 -5.57 -6.45
C TYR A 201 -25.11 -6.48 -7.52
N ASN A 202 -24.71 -7.75 -7.55
CA ASN A 202 -25.29 -8.76 -8.43
C ASN A 202 -25.78 -9.96 -7.62
N ALA A 203 -27.10 -10.02 -7.40
CA ALA A 203 -27.73 -11.04 -6.56
C ALA A 203 -27.49 -12.46 -7.08
N LYS A 204 -27.54 -12.65 -8.41
CA LYS A 204 -27.33 -13.97 -9.04
C LYS A 204 -25.90 -14.46 -8.84
N ALA A 205 -24.92 -13.57 -8.98
CA ALA A 205 -23.52 -13.92 -8.73
C ALA A 205 -23.25 -14.17 -7.24
N ASN A 206 -23.87 -13.38 -6.36
CA ASN A 206 -23.78 -13.59 -4.91
C ASN A 206 -24.36 -14.95 -4.48
N GLU A 207 -25.45 -15.39 -5.10
CA GLU A 207 -26.07 -16.69 -4.80
C GLU A 207 -25.26 -17.86 -5.39
N ARG A 208 -24.85 -17.77 -6.66
CA ARG A 208 -24.32 -18.92 -7.41
C ARG A 208 -22.81 -19.10 -7.31
N LEU A 209 -22.08 -18.00 -7.15
CA LEU A 209 -20.62 -17.97 -7.32
C LEU A 209 -19.90 -17.57 -6.04
N TYR A 210 -20.39 -16.57 -5.31
CA TYR A 210 -19.73 -16.10 -4.09
C TYR A 210 -19.46 -17.20 -3.05
N PRO A 211 -20.38 -18.14 -2.74
CA PRO A 211 -20.10 -19.22 -1.78
C PRO A 211 -18.97 -20.14 -2.25
N LYS A 212 -18.88 -20.40 -3.56
CA LYS A 212 -17.80 -21.22 -4.13
C LYS A 212 -16.45 -20.52 -4.00
N LEU A 213 -16.41 -19.21 -4.25
CA LEU A 213 -15.20 -18.40 -4.07
C LEU A 213 -14.77 -18.35 -2.61
N VAL A 214 -15.70 -18.18 -1.68
CA VAL A 214 -15.43 -18.24 -0.23
C VAL A 214 -14.84 -19.60 0.15
N THR A 215 -15.39 -20.71 -0.32
CA THR A 215 -14.84 -22.04 -0.05
C THR A 215 -13.43 -22.22 -0.61
N ARG A 216 -13.19 -21.84 -1.88
CA ARG A 216 -11.84 -21.90 -2.50
C ARG A 216 -10.84 -21.04 -1.74
N LEU A 217 -11.24 -19.82 -1.38
CA LEU A 217 -10.42 -18.89 -0.63
C LEU A 217 -10.07 -19.42 0.76
N SER A 218 -11.04 -20.00 1.47
CA SER A 218 -10.83 -20.64 2.77
C SER A 218 -9.82 -21.79 2.69
N VAL A 219 -9.93 -22.67 1.68
CA VAL A 219 -8.96 -23.76 1.46
C VAL A 219 -7.56 -23.21 1.17
N LYS A 220 -7.46 -22.17 0.35
CA LYS A 220 -6.18 -21.51 0.03
C LYS A 220 -5.54 -20.85 1.26
N ILE A 221 -6.33 -20.18 2.10
CA ILE A 221 -5.87 -19.57 3.35
C ILE A 221 -5.40 -20.66 4.32
N GLN A 222 -6.22 -21.69 4.57
CA GLN A 222 -5.85 -22.81 5.44
C GLN A 222 -4.54 -23.48 5.02
N GLY A 223 -4.34 -23.69 3.72
CA GLY A 223 -3.08 -24.23 3.19
C GLY A 223 -1.86 -23.33 3.44
N ARG A 224 -2.04 -22.00 3.40
CA ARG A 224 -0.99 -21.02 3.72
C ARG A 224 -0.71 -20.96 5.22
N GLU A 225 -1.75 -20.98 6.04
CA GLU A 225 -1.63 -20.97 7.49
C GLU A 225 -0.94 -22.22 8.00
N LYS A 226 -1.30 -23.40 7.49
CA LYS A 226 -0.63 -24.65 7.85
C LYS A 226 0.89 -24.56 7.63
N LYS A 227 1.32 -24.11 6.44
CA LYS A 227 2.75 -23.92 6.13
C LYS A 227 3.41 -22.88 7.03
N TYR A 228 2.70 -21.80 7.34
CA TYR A 228 3.20 -20.76 8.25
C TYR A 228 3.44 -21.31 9.65
N TYR A 229 2.48 -22.04 10.22
CA TYR A 229 2.62 -22.65 11.56
C TYR A 229 3.67 -23.75 11.59
N GLU A 230 3.78 -24.58 10.55
CA GLU A 230 4.87 -25.56 10.42
C GLU A 230 6.25 -24.89 10.45
N HIS A 231 6.45 -23.83 9.66
CA HIS A 231 7.69 -23.06 9.67
C HIS A 231 7.91 -22.33 11.01
N LYS A 232 6.85 -21.87 11.67
CA LYS A 232 6.91 -21.18 12.96
C LYS A 232 7.36 -22.11 14.09
N GLU A 233 6.87 -23.35 14.12
CA GLU A 233 7.31 -24.35 15.09
C GLU A 233 8.79 -24.74 14.87
N GLN A 234 9.20 -24.89 13.62
CA GLN A 234 10.61 -25.12 13.30
C GLN A 234 11.49 -23.92 13.73
N ALA A 235 11.04 -22.70 13.45
CA ALA A 235 11.71 -21.48 13.89
C ALA A 235 11.84 -21.39 15.42
N LYS A 236 10.82 -21.84 16.17
CA LYS A 236 10.86 -21.89 17.64
C LYS A 236 11.97 -22.80 18.18
N LEU A 237 12.17 -23.97 17.56
CA LEU A 237 13.25 -24.89 17.92
C LEU A 237 14.63 -24.28 17.66
N GLU A 238 14.79 -23.65 16.50
CA GLU A 238 16.04 -22.98 16.11
C GLU A 238 16.33 -21.76 17.00
N LEU A 239 15.30 -21.00 17.35
CA LEU A 239 15.41 -19.89 18.28
C LEU A 239 15.87 -20.38 19.66
N ALA A 240 15.29 -21.45 20.18
CA ALA A 240 15.69 -22.01 21.47
C ALA A 240 17.17 -22.43 21.48
N GLN A 241 17.66 -23.04 20.40
CA GLN A 241 19.08 -23.38 20.24
C GLN A 241 19.96 -22.13 20.17
N ALA A 242 19.56 -21.13 19.36
CA ALA A 242 20.30 -19.88 19.22
C ALA A 242 20.37 -19.10 20.54
N LEU A 243 19.27 -19.00 21.28
CA LEU A 243 19.21 -18.35 22.59
C LEU A 243 20.06 -19.08 23.64
N LYS A 244 20.10 -20.43 23.60
CA LYS A 244 20.98 -21.21 24.49
C LYS A 244 22.46 -20.90 24.21
N ILE A 245 22.87 -20.86 22.95
CA ILE A 245 24.23 -20.52 22.55
C ILE A 245 24.54 -19.07 22.93
N PHE A 246 23.62 -18.15 22.67
CA PHE A 246 23.74 -16.73 23.02
C PHE A 246 23.97 -16.54 24.53
N LYS A 247 23.14 -17.14 25.39
CA LYS A 247 23.32 -17.13 26.85
C LYS A 247 24.67 -17.71 27.26
N MET A 248 25.10 -18.80 26.62
CA MET A 248 26.40 -19.42 26.91
C MET A 248 27.56 -18.48 26.55
N LEU A 249 27.54 -17.83 25.38
CA LEU A 249 28.58 -16.90 24.95
C LEU A 249 28.68 -15.69 25.90
N ARG A 250 27.52 -15.18 26.33
CA ARG A 250 27.43 -14.07 27.28
C ARG A 250 27.94 -14.46 28.68
N ASN A 251 27.46 -15.57 29.23
CA ASN A 251 27.85 -16.02 30.58
C ASN A 251 29.30 -16.54 30.65
N LYS A 252 29.86 -17.00 29.53
CA LYS A 252 31.25 -17.46 29.45
C LYS A 252 32.23 -16.40 28.90
N ARG A 253 31.83 -15.11 28.83
CA ARG A 253 32.65 -13.95 28.39
C ARG A 253 33.86 -14.33 27.52
N TYR A 254 33.54 -14.97 26.40
CA TYR A 254 34.41 -15.61 25.39
C TYR A 254 35.63 -16.40 25.92
N ILE A 255 35.54 -17.72 25.83
CA ILE A 255 36.63 -18.67 26.10
C ILE A 255 37.86 -18.27 25.25
N PRO A 256 39.05 -18.05 25.84
CA PRO A 256 40.25 -17.90 25.04
C PRO A 256 40.36 -19.16 24.17
N LEU A 257 40.30 -19.00 22.84
CA LEU A 257 40.80 -20.06 21.98
C LEU A 257 42.18 -20.39 22.52
N SER A 258 42.47 -21.66 22.80
CA SER A 258 43.83 -22.07 23.19
C SER A 258 44.79 -21.41 22.20
N SER A 259 45.89 -20.81 22.64
CA SER A 259 46.88 -20.12 21.81
C SER A 259 47.21 -20.85 20.49
N LYS A 260 47.13 -22.18 20.50
CA LYS A 260 47.23 -23.06 19.33
C LYS A 260 46.19 -22.84 18.22
N ARG A 261 44.91 -22.62 18.52
CA ARG A 261 43.85 -22.37 17.52
C ARG A 261 43.88 -20.94 16.96
N LEU A 262 44.35 -19.98 17.75
CA LEU A 262 44.56 -18.59 17.32
C LEU A 262 45.68 -18.49 16.29
N LYS A 263 46.82 -19.13 16.57
CA LYS A 263 47.96 -19.22 15.63
C LYS A 263 47.60 -19.93 14.32
N LEU A 264 46.59 -20.79 14.33
CA LEU A 264 46.08 -21.48 13.13
C LEU A 264 44.98 -20.68 12.41
N ASN A 265 44.59 -19.50 12.89
CA ASN A 265 43.60 -18.69 12.22
C ASN A 265 44.27 -17.93 11.06
N PRO A 266 43.85 -18.14 9.79
CA PRO A 266 44.47 -17.48 8.64
C PRO A 266 44.43 -15.95 8.71
N VAL A 267 43.43 -15.39 9.40
CA VAL A 267 43.32 -13.93 9.60
C VAL A 267 44.40 -13.42 10.55
N TRP A 268 44.84 -14.23 11.53
CA TRP A 268 45.93 -13.87 12.43
C TRP A 268 47.28 -13.83 11.71
N GLU A 269 47.55 -14.80 10.84
CA GLU A 269 48.77 -14.84 10.00
C GLU A 269 48.87 -13.58 9.12
N MET A 270 47.74 -13.07 8.64
CA MET A 270 47.69 -11.89 7.77
C MET A 270 47.85 -10.55 8.50
N TYR A 271 47.39 -10.42 9.75
CA TYR A 271 47.28 -9.14 10.45
C TYR A 271 48.05 -9.04 11.77
N GLY A 272 48.21 -10.16 12.49
CA GLY A 272 48.87 -10.20 13.79
C GLY A 272 50.38 -10.36 13.68
N GLU A 273 50.85 -11.27 12.82
CA GLU A 273 52.27 -11.65 12.74
C GLU A 273 53.15 -10.57 12.08
N ASN A 274 52.56 -9.64 11.32
CA ASN A 274 53.31 -8.58 10.62
C ASN A 274 53.99 -7.58 11.56
N TYR A 275 53.54 -7.46 12.82
CA TYR A 275 54.05 -6.44 13.74
C TYR A 275 54.45 -6.98 15.11
N TYR A 276 53.80 -8.05 15.61
CA TYR A 276 54.01 -8.53 16.98
C TYR A 276 53.90 -10.04 17.09
N THR A 277 54.70 -10.64 17.98
CA THR A 277 54.46 -12.03 18.37
C THR A 277 53.30 -12.11 19.37
N PHE A 278 52.61 -13.24 19.43
CA PHE A 278 51.43 -13.43 20.29
C PHE A 278 51.65 -13.07 21.77
N ASN A 279 52.85 -13.30 22.31
CA ASN A 279 53.19 -13.02 23.70
C ASN A 279 53.62 -11.56 23.94
N GLU A 280 53.86 -10.80 22.89
CA GLU A 280 54.37 -9.43 22.92
C GLU A 280 53.32 -8.42 22.42
N LEU A 281 52.06 -8.85 22.31
CA LEU A 281 51.00 -8.00 21.79
C LEU A 281 50.80 -6.79 22.72
N PRO A 282 50.83 -5.54 22.19
CA PRO A 282 50.54 -4.36 22.98
C PRO A 282 49.19 -4.45 23.67
N HIS A 283 49.09 -3.90 24.89
CA HIS A 283 47.87 -3.95 25.70
C HIS A 283 46.61 -3.45 24.95
N PHE A 284 46.77 -2.42 24.12
CA PHE A 284 45.68 -1.83 23.35
C PHE A 284 45.12 -2.74 22.23
N LEU A 285 45.80 -3.84 21.88
CA LEU A 285 45.31 -4.86 20.95
C LEU A 285 44.73 -6.11 21.65
N ASN A 286 44.58 -6.05 22.98
CA ASN A 286 43.99 -7.11 23.78
C ASN A 286 43.01 -6.54 24.83
N LEU A 287 42.33 -5.45 24.49
CA LEU A 287 41.39 -4.78 25.39
C LEU A 287 40.09 -5.58 25.51
N TYR A 288 39.62 -5.78 26.73
CA TYR A 288 38.36 -6.47 26.97
C TYR A 288 37.17 -5.56 26.66
N VAL A 289 36.27 -6.00 25.76
CA VAL A 289 35.00 -5.30 25.48
C VAL A 289 33.83 -6.13 26.02
N PRO A 290 33.20 -5.71 27.14
CA PRO A 290 32.06 -6.40 27.73
C PRO A 290 30.93 -6.61 26.73
N ASP A 291 30.33 -7.80 26.75
CA ASP A 291 29.19 -8.19 25.91
C ASP A 291 29.40 -8.09 24.37
N GLY A 292 30.57 -7.71 23.87
CA GLY A 292 30.85 -7.54 22.44
C GLY A 292 32.04 -8.33 21.87
N ASP A 293 32.97 -8.79 22.73
CA ASP A 293 34.23 -9.46 22.31
C ASP A 293 34.07 -10.62 21.31
N TRP A 294 32.93 -11.32 21.35
CA TRP A 294 32.66 -12.52 20.56
C TRP A 294 31.82 -12.27 19.31
N ILE A 295 31.32 -11.04 19.11
CA ILE A 295 30.31 -10.73 18.08
C ILE A 295 30.84 -11.00 16.65
N PHE A 296 32.14 -10.81 16.45
CA PHE A 296 32.85 -10.99 15.18
C PHE A 296 33.31 -12.43 14.92
N CYS A 297 32.75 -13.44 15.59
CA CYS A 297 33.09 -14.87 15.37
C CYS A 297 34.57 -15.27 15.63
N CYS A 298 35.42 -14.35 16.09
CA CYS A 298 36.83 -14.57 16.33
C CYS A 298 37.24 -14.01 17.72
N ASP A 299 38.47 -14.29 18.13
CA ASP A 299 39.04 -13.75 19.37
C ASP A 299 39.26 -12.25 19.24
N ARG A 300 39.10 -11.52 20.35
CA ARG A 300 39.24 -10.06 20.37
C ARG A 300 40.55 -9.55 19.80
N ARG A 301 41.65 -10.27 20.02
CA ARG A 301 42.96 -9.88 19.49
C ARG A 301 43.00 -9.90 17.97
N ILE A 302 42.24 -10.79 17.33
CA ILE A 302 42.19 -10.89 15.88
C ILE A 302 41.49 -9.66 15.30
N TRP A 303 40.26 -9.36 15.75
CA TRP A 303 39.54 -8.22 15.18
C TRP A 303 40.14 -6.87 15.60
N GLN A 304 40.75 -6.77 16.80
CA GLN A 304 41.49 -5.57 17.21
C GLN A 304 42.76 -5.36 16.38
N ALA A 305 43.49 -6.43 16.04
CA ALA A 305 44.65 -6.37 15.16
C ALA A 305 44.27 -5.97 13.72
N ILE A 306 43.16 -6.49 13.18
CA ILE A 306 42.64 -6.07 11.87
C ILE A 306 42.40 -4.56 11.85
N ILE A 307 41.70 -4.04 12.86
CA ILE A 307 41.42 -2.61 12.95
C ILE A 307 42.72 -1.82 12.97
N TYR A 308 43.65 -2.21 13.84
CA TYR A 308 44.91 -1.51 13.99
C TYR A 308 45.73 -1.48 12.70
N ASP A 309 45.93 -2.64 12.08
CA ASP A 309 46.66 -2.72 10.82
C ASP A 309 45.97 -1.92 9.70
N SER A 310 44.68 -2.14 9.49
CA SER A 310 43.97 -1.61 8.31
C SER A 310 43.56 -0.15 8.43
N PHE A 311 43.22 0.32 9.64
CA PHE A 311 42.66 1.65 9.85
C PHE A 311 43.58 2.60 10.63
N ILE A 312 44.56 2.09 11.39
CA ILE A 312 45.45 2.94 12.21
C ILE A 312 46.85 3.01 11.59
N CYS A 313 47.47 1.87 11.28
CA CYS A 313 48.83 1.80 10.71
C CYS A 313 48.87 2.11 9.21
N ASN A 314 48.00 1.47 8.42
CA ASN A 314 48.05 1.55 6.96
C ASN A 314 47.05 2.55 6.36
N ASN A 315 46.56 3.52 7.15
CA ASN A 315 45.63 4.54 6.66
C ASN A 315 46.37 5.70 5.97
N TYR A 316 46.94 5.41 4.80
CA TYR A 316 47.83 6.31 4.05
C TYR A 316 47.14 7.51 3.37
N ARG A 317 45.80 7.66 3.46
CA ARG A 317 45.07 8.66 2.66
C ARG A 317 44.17 9.62 3.45
N GLU A 318 43.57 9.20 4.57
CA GLU A 318 42.66 10.06 5.35
C GLU A 318 42.88 9.83 6.85
N PRO A 319 43.05 10.87 7.69
CA PRO A 319 43.33 10.71 9.12
C PRO A 319 42.09 10.32 9.93
N PHE A 320 41.04 9.81 9.28
CA PHE A 320 39.78 9.47 9.91
C PHE A 320 39.15 8.22 9.29
N PHE A 321 38.27 7.59 10.05
CA PHE A 321 37.43 6.48 9.59
C PHE A 321 36.08 6.49 10.33
N PHE A 322 35.10 5.82 9.76
CA PHE A 322 33.77 5.66 10.34
C PHE A 322 33.58 4.27 10.90
N ILE A 323 32.75 4.14 11.95
CA ILE A 323 32.40 2.84 12.53
C ILE A 323 31.85 1.88 11.46
N TRP A 324 31.00 2.34 10.54
CA TRP A 324 30.38 1.48 9.53
C TRP A 324 31.40 0.87 8.56
N GLU A 325 32.49 1.57 8.23
CA GLU A 325 33.58 1.08 7.38
C GLU A 325 34.28 -0.10 8.07
N VAL A 326 34.57 0.07 9.36
CA VAL A 326 35.20 -0.95 10.19
C VAL A 326 34.29 -2.18 10.33
N VAL A 327 32.99 -1.99 10.60
CA VAL A 327 32.03 -3.11 10.67
C VAL A 327 32.00 -3.88 9.36
N SER A 328 31.94 -3.18 8.21
CA SER A 328 31.91 -3.80 6.89
C SER A 328 33.15 -4.68 6.66
N GLN A 329 34.34 -4.18 7.00
CA GLN A 329 35.57 -4.93 6.79
C GLN A 329 35.71 -6.14 7.73
N ILE A 330 35.47 -5.96 9.04
CA ILE A 330 35.62 -7.06 10.00
C ILE A 330 34.60 -8.16 9.73
N THR A 331 33.36 -7.81 9.38
CA THR A 331 32.33 -8.81 9.08
C THR A 331 32.65 -9.62 7.82
N VAL A 332 33.34 -9.05 6.83
CA VAL A 332 33.85 -9.81 5.67
C VAL A 332 34.95 -10.79 6.07
N GLN A 333 35.84 -10.40 6.98
CA GLN A 333 37.02 -11.21 7.34
C GLN A 333 36.72 -12.26 8.41
N CYS A 334 35.89 -11.93 9.39
CA CYS A 334 35.65 -12.78 10.55
C CYS A 334 34.22 -13.33 10.61
N GLY A 335 33.26 -12.71 9.91
CA GLY A 335 31.87 -13.14 9.86
C GLY A 335 31.02 -12.68 11.05
N GLU A 336 29.74 -13.06 11.01
CA GLU A 336 28.77 -12.86 12.09
C GLU A 336 28.48 -14.19 12.80
N HIS A 337 28.34 -14.14 14.14
CA HIS A 337 27.95 -15.33 14.90
C HIS A 337 26.55 -15.82 14.50
N ARG A 338 26.48 -17.09 14.08
CA ARG A 338 25.26 -17.72 13.53
C ARG A 338 24.04 -17.57 14.45
N CYS A 339 24.24 -17.62 15.76
CA CYS A 339 23.13 -17.44 16.71
C CYS A 339 22.57 -16.02 16.70
N VAL A 340 23.41 -14.99 16.60
CA VAL A 340 22.99 -13.58 16.56
C VAL A 340 22.24 -13.30 15.27
N LYS A 341 22.81 -13.76 14.13
CA LYS A 341 22.15 -13.72 12.83
C LYS A 341 20.77 -14.37 12.90
N ARG A 342 20.68 -15.58 13.47
CA ARG A 342 19.42 -16.33 13.52
C ARG A 342 18.37 -15.67 14.41
N ILE A 343 18.73 -15.16 15.59
CA ILE A 343 17.80 -14.45 16.47
C ILE A 343 17.24 -13.21 15.75
N ARG A 344 18.11 -12.45 15.06
CA ARG A 344 17.69 -11.24 14.31
C ARG A 344 16.77 -11.56 13.14
N GLU A 345 17.07 -12.60 12.36
CA GLU A 345 16.18 -13.06 11.29
C GLU A 345 14.81 -13.46 11.86
N LEU A 346 14.81 -14.28 12.93
CA LEU A 346 13.56 -14.77 13.51
C LEU A 346 12.75 -13.67 14.19
N SER A 347 13.36 -12.63 14.75
CA SER A 347 12.61 -11.50 15.32
C SER A 347 11.88 -10.67 14.26
N GLN A 348 12.39 -10.64 13.02
CA GLN A 348 11.72 -9.96 11.92
C GLN A 348 10.53 -10.76 11.39
N TYR A 349 10.67 -12.08 11.26
CA TYR A 349 9.63 -12.95 10.69
C TYR A 349 8.60 -13.44 11.71
N TYR A 350 9.02 -13.60 12.97
CA TYR A 350 8.23 -14.13 14.09
C TYR A 350 8.53 -13.32 15.36
N PRO A 351 8.18 -12.01 15.38
CA PRO A 351 8.49 -11.12 16.49
C PRO A 351 7.91 -11.61 17.82
N ASP A 352 6.78 -12.32 17.79
CA ASP A 352 6.12 -12.87 18.96
C ASP A 352 6.87 -14.07 19.58
N LEU A 353 7.80 -14.70 18.85
CA LEU A 353 8.61 -15.80 19.39
C LEU A 353 9.82 -15.32 20.18
N VAL A 354 10.35 -14.13 19.88
CA VAL A 354 11.61 -13.64 20.47
C VAL A 354 11.31 -12.84 21.73
N PRO A 355 11.77 -13.27 22.92
CA PRO A 355 11.48 -12.53 24.15
C PRO A 355 12.12 -11.13 24.09
N PRO A 356 11.39 -10.06 24.47
CA PRO A 356 11.87 -8.68 24.33
C PRO A 356 13.21 -8.44 25.00
N GLU A 357 13.46 -9.08 26.15
CA GLU A 357 14.72 -8.93 26.88
C GLU A 357 15.94 -9.34 26.03
N PHE A 358 15.81 -10.25 25.07
CA PHE A 358 16.96 -10.57 24.21
C PHE A 358 17.26 -9.46 23.23
N LEU A 359 16.24 -8.78 22.70
CA LEU A 359 16.42 -7.75 21.68
C LEU A 359 17.10 -6.50 22.24
N ASP A 360 16.71 -6.09 23.45
CA ASP A 360 17.30 -4.93 24.13
C ASP A 360 18.78 -5.14 24.49
N TYR A 361 19.17 -6.40 24.71
CA TYR A 361 20.54 -6.78 25.09
C TYR A 361 21.31 -7.49 23.97
N MET A 362 20.83 -7.44 22.72
CA MET A 362 21.60 -7.98 21.59
C MET A 362 22.85 -7.12 21.39
N PRO A 363 24.06 -7.70 21.37
CA PRO A 363 25.26 -6.93 21.13
C PRO A 363 25.23 -6.37 19.71
N SER A 364 25.58 -5.10 19.62
CA SER A 364 25.67 -4.36 18.37
C SER A 364 27.13 -4.22 17.99
N TYR A 365 27.45 -4.40 16.70
CA TYR A 365 28.78 -4.15 16.18
C TYR A 365 29.23 -2.73 16.49
N SER A 366 28.34 -1.76 16.28
CA SER A 366 28.67 -0.35 16.50
C SER A 366 28.91 -0.04 17.98
N ILE A 367 28.11 -0.60 18.89
CA ILE A 367 28.31 -0.40 20.34
C ILE A 367 29.61 -1.06 20.80
N THR A 368 29.90 -2.26 20.31
CA THR A 368 31.14 -3.00 20.62
C THR A 368 32.36 -2.22 20.16
N LEU A 369 32.37 -1.76 18.90
CA LEU A 369 33.49 -0.99 18.35
C LEU A 369 33.62 0.38 19.02
N GLN A 370 32.50 1.04 19.34
CA GLN A 370 32.52 2.30 20.08
C GLN A 370 33.20 2.13 21.44
N ALA A 371 32.89 1.07 22.19
CA ALA A 371 33.53 0.79 23.46
C ALA A 371 35.05 0.60 23.31
N TYR A 372 35.49 -0.17 22.31
CA TYR A 372 36.91 -0.33 22.00
C TYR A 372 37.59 1.00 21.60
N PHE A 373 36.95 1.79 20.73
CA PHE A 373 37.50 3.07 20.28
C PHE A 373 37.56 4.11 21.40
N ASN A 374 36.61 4.10 22.33
CA ASN A 374 36.67 4.95 23.51
C ASN A 374 37.93 4.65 24.36
N HIS A 375 38.30 3.38 24.52
CA HIS A 375 39.56 3.03 25.18
C HIS A 375 40.80 3.50 24.40
N LEU A 376 40.76 3.43 23.07
CA LEU A 376 41.84 3.99 22.24
C LEU A 376 41.89 5.53 22.32
N CYS A 377 40.76 6.21 22.52
CA CYS A 377 40.72 7.63 22.82
C CYS A 377 41.34 7.95 24.18
N GLU A 378 41.05 7.15 25.21
CA GLU A 378 41.66 7.28 26.54
C GLU A 378 43.19 7.13 26.51
N LEU A 379 43.70 6.28 25.62
CA LEU A 379 45.13 6.10 25.35
C LEU A 379 45.75 7.21 24.47
N GLY A 380 44.95 8.18 24.05
CA GLY A 380 45.37 9.28 23.16
C GLY A 380 45.79 8.83 21.76
N MET A 381 45.27 7.68 21.30
CA MET A 381 45.51 7.16 19.95
C MET A 381 44.46 7.66 18.97
N LEU A 382 43.22 7.81 19.42
CA LEU A 382 42.08 8.30 18.62
C LEU A 382 41.44 9.54 19.27
N GLU A 383 40.69 10.30 18.48
CA GLU A 383 39.82 11.37 18.94
C GLU A 383 38.43 11.19 18.32
N PHE A 384 37.38 11.20 19.14
CA PHE A 384 36.01 11.16 18.64
C PHE A 384 35.63 12.50 18.01
N THR A 385 35.13 12.47 16.78
CA THR A 385 34.70 13.66 16.05
C THR A 385 33.21 13.56 15.72
N VAL A 386 32.46 14.63 16.00
CA VAL A 386 31.02 14.69 15.71
C VAL A 386 30.83 14.99 14.22
N ASP A 387 30.11 14.12 13.51
CA ASP A 387 29.42 14.47 12.27
C ASP A 387 28.02 14.95 12.67
N ASP A 388 27.52 16.04 12.06
CA ASP A 388 26.28 16.77 12.45
C ASP A 388 24.99 15.94 12.36
N ARG A 389 25.07 14.62 12.11
CA ARG A 389 23.94 13.69 11.98
C ARG A 389 24.00 12.65 13.11
N GLN A 390 23.05 12.75 14.05
CA GLN A 390 22.92 11.96 15.29
C GLN A 390 22.61 10.45 15.12
N HIS A 391 23.23 9.75 14.14
CA HIS A 391 23.11 8.30 14.01
C HIS A 391 24.41 7.59 14.38
N VAL A 392 24.33 6.54 15.21
CA VAL A 392 25.48 5.74 15.68
C VAL A 392 26.33 5.16 14.54
N GLN A 393 25.72 4.92 13.37
CA GLN A 393 26.44 4.45 12.17
C GLN A 393 27.35 5.52 11.55
N ASN A 394 27.16 6.81 11.86
CA ASN A 394 27.94 7.94 11.33
C ASN A 394 29.00 8.44 12.33
N MET A 395 29.28 7.68 13.39
CA MET A 395 30.37 8.00 14.32
C MET A 395 31.71 7.95 13.60
N ARG A 396 32.47 9.04 13.71
CA ARG A 396 33.75 9.26 13.03
C ARG A 396 34.86 9.42 14.06
N TYR A 397 35.96 8.72 13.84
CA TYR A 397 37.15 8.82 14.68
C TYR A 397 38.32 9.34 13.87
N LYS A 398 39.07 10.26 14.47
CA LYS A 398 40.32 10.80 13.93
C LYS A 398 41.49 10.07 14.58
N ILE A 399 42.50 9.74 13.79
CA ILE A 399 43.74 9.11 14.25
C ILE A 399 44.67 10.22 14.74
N ILE A 400 45.10 10.12 16.00
CA ILE A 400 46.01 11.07 16.64
C ILE A 400 47.42 10.48 16.70
N SER A 401 47.52 9.19 17.01
CA SER A 401 48.79 8.49 17.10
C SER A 401 48.61 7.00 16.82
N ILE A 402 49.64 6.38 16.24
CA ILE A 402 49.72 4.93 16.03
C ILE A 402 50.18 4.17 17.28
N THR A 403 50.66 4.87 18.31
CA THR A 403 51.01 4.32 19.63
C THR A 403 50.38 5.15 20.76
N PRO A 404 50.14 4.59 21.96
CA PRO A 404 49.62 5.36 23.09
C PRO A 404 50.48 6.59 23.41
N THR A 405 49.83 7.75 23.54
CA THR A 405 50.49 9.02 23.90
C THR A 405 50.33 9.36 25.38
N THR A 406 49.45 8.62 26.06
CA THR A 406 49.23 8.67 27.50
C THR A 406 49.46 7.27 28.08
N THR A 407 50.13 7.20 29.22
CA THR A 407 50.21 5.96 30.02
C THR A 407 49.00 5.93 30.94
N LEU A 408 48.03 5.06 30.67
CA LEU A 408 47.04 4.70 31.68
C LEU A 408 47.80 4.02 32.84
N GLU A 409 47.77 4.61 34.03
CA GLU A 409 48.12 3.88 35.25
C GLU A 409 47.11 2.72 35.38
N VAL A 410 47.62 1.49 35.33
CA VAL A 410 46.86 0.24 35.29
C VAL A 410 46.09 0.00 36.58
#